data_AF-A0A3A9K3W7-F1
#
_entry.id   AF-A0A3A9K3W7-F1
#
_cell.length_a   1.000
_cell.length_b   1.000
_cell.length_c   1.000
_cell.angle_alpha   90.00
_cell.angle_beta   90.00
_cell.angle_gamma   90.00
#
_symmetry.space_group_name_H-M   'P 1'
#
loop_
_entity.id
_entity.type
_entity.pdbx_description
1 polymer ?
#
loop_
_entity_poly.entity_id
_entity_poly.type
_entity_poly.pdbx_seq_one_letter_code
_entity_poly.pdbx_strand_id
1 'polypeptide(L)'
;MLQGMMEDVEVESIDYQIIIDKETFYQTEATINMVMGMDIMDQSITIDQDTHMTLSEFNEIDPIEIPQEVLDNATEMSEDELMGGGF
;
A
#
# COMPACT_ATOMS: atom_id res chain seq x y z
N MET A 1 -15.69 -9.49 0.38
CA MET A 1 -16.15 -8.14 0.81
C MET A 1 -15.17 -7.08 0.32
N LEU A 2 -13.89 -7.11 0.72
CA LEU A 2 -12.86 -6.14 0.29
C LEU A 2 -12.65 -6.08 -1.24
N GLN A 3 -12.69 -7.22 -1.92
CA GLN A 3 -12.54 -7.29 -3.39
C GLN A 3 -13.63 -6.52 -4.15
N GLY A 4 -14.86 -6.52 -3.66
CA GLY A 4 -15.99 -5.85 -4.34
C GLY A 4 -16.05 -4.35 -4.09
N MET A 5 -15.47 -3.85 -3.00
CA MET A 5 -15.38 -2.41 -2.73
C MET A 5 -14.34 -1.71 -3.62
N MET A 6 -13.36 -2.45 -4.14
CA MET A 6 -12.36 -1.92 -5.08
C MET A 6 -12.87 -1.87 -6.54
N GLU A 7 -13.96 -2.57 -6.86
CA GLU A 7 -14.52 -2.60 -8.23
C GLU A 7 -15.27 -1.29 -8.58
N ASP A 8 -15.74 -0.57 -7.56
CA ASP A 8 -16.52 0.68 -7.70
C ASP A 8 -15.69 1.95 -7.43
N VAL A 9 -14.36 1.86 -7.47
CA VAL A 9 -13.46 3.02 -7.32
C VAL A 9 -13.22 3.64 -8.70
N GLU A 10 -13.63 4.90 -8.88
CA GLU A 10 -13.28 5.72 -10.04
C GLU A 10 -12.03 6.53 -9.72
N VAL A 11 -11.03 6.51 -10.58
CA VAL A 11 -9.85 7.38 -10.45
C VAL A 11 -10.13 8.68 -11.20
N GLU A 12 -10.25 9.78 -10.47
CA GLU A 12 -10.52 11.11 -11.05
C GLU A 12 -9.24 11.74 -11.62
N SER A 13 -8.14 11.68 -10.86
CA SER A 13 -6.84 12.20 -11.31
C SER A 13 -5.65 11.50 -10.65
N ILE A 14 -4.55 11.43 -11.38
CA ILE A 14 -3.24 11.01 -10.85
C ILE A 14 -2.18 11.99 -11.34
N ASP A 15 -1.49 12.61 -10.39
CA ASP A 15 -0.29 13.40 -10.61
C ASP A 15 0.89 12.68 -9.95
N TYR A 16 1.97 12.47 -10.70
CA TYR A 16 3.15 11.82 -10.16
C TYR A 16 4.44 12.49 -10.58
N GLN A 17 5.43 12.43 -9.71
CA GLN A 17 6.81 12.81 -9.96
C GLN A 17 7.70 11.65 -9.55
N ILE A 18 8.63 11.27 -10.42
CA ILE A 18 9.64 10.24 -10.14
C ILE A 18 11.00 10.89 -10.30
N ILE A 19 11.87 10.73 -9.29
CA ILE A 19 13.25 11.18 -9.32
C ILE A 19 14.14 9.97 -9.63
N ILE A 20 14.91 10.08 -10.71
CA ILE A 20 15.82 9.04 -11.18
C ILE A 20 17.24 9.55 -11.05
N ASP A 21 18.09 8.77 -10.38
CA ASP A 21 19.52 9.01 -10.31
C ASP A 21 20.16 8.83 -11.69
N LYS A 22 20.97 9.80 -12.13
CA LYS A 22 21.50 9.83 -13.50
C LYS A 22 22.63 8.83 -13.74
N GLU A 23 23.30 8.37 -12.68
CA GLU A 23 24.49 7.53 -12.80
C GLU A 23 24.10 6.05 -12.72
N THR A 24 23.23 5.72 -11.78
CA THR A 24 22.75 4.37 -11.48
C THR A 24 21.44 4.02 -12.17
N PHE A 25 20.69 5.02 -12.63
CA PHE A 25 19.32 4.89 -13.17
C PHE A 25 18.30 4.35 -12.18
N TYR A 26 18.61 4.35 -10.88
CA TYR A 26 17.65 3.97 -9.85
C TYR A 26 16.63 5.09 -9.61
N GLN A 27 15.38 4.68 -9.40
CA GLN A 27 14.35 5.55 -8.86
C GLN A 27 14.64 5.77 -7.38
N THR A 28 14.98 6.99 -6.97
CA THR A 28 15.33 7.32 -5.58
C THR A 28 14.15 7.89 -4.81
N GLU A 29 13.19 8.49 -5.52
CA GLU A 29 12.05 9.13 -4.91
C GLU A 29 10.85 9.09 -5.86
N ALA A 30 9.65 9.05 -5.29
CA ALA A 30 8.44 9.38 -6.02
C ALA A 30 7.42 10.08 -5.13
N THR A 31 6.73 11.06 -5.71
CA THR A 31 5.53 11.64 -5.13
C THR A 31 4.36 11.27 -6.03
N ILE A 32 3.27 10.76 -5.45
CA ILE A 32 2.05 10.35 -6.15
C ILE A 32 0.89 11.00 -5.43
N ASN A 33 0.14 11.84 -6.14
CA ASN A 33 -1.11 12.41 -5.67
C ASN A 33 -2.24 11.80 -6.50
N MET A 34 -3.19 11.18 -5.83
CA MET A 34 -4.30 10.48 -6.46
C MET A 34 -5.62 11.00 -5.87
N VAL A 35 -6.58 11.28 -6.74
CA VAL A 35 -7.95 11.60 -6.36
C VAL A 35 -8.84 10.45 -6.83
N MET A 36 -9.56 9.85 -5.90
CA MET A 36 -10.47 8.73 -6.17
C MET A 36 -11.89 9.10 -5.76
N GLY A 37 -12.85 8.77 -6.60
CA GLY A 37 -14.28 8.79 -6.31
C GLY A 37 -14.78 7.38 -6.00
N MET A 38 -15.67 7.27 -5.02
CA MET A 38 -16.36 6.03 -4.67
C MET A 38 -17.82 6.31 -4.36
N ASP A 39 -18.73 5.54 -4.96
CA ASP A 39 -20.15 5.63 -4.65
C ASP A 39 -20.55 4.49 -3.72
N ILE A 40 -20.93 4.81 -2.48
CA ILE A 40 -21.41 3.83 -1.49
C ILE A 40 -22.80 4.22 -1.04
N MET A 41 -23.78 3.33 -1.23
CA MET A 41 -25.15 3.49 -0.70
C MET A 41 -25.76 4.88 -1.00
N ASP A 42 -25.71 5.29 -2.27
CA ASP A 42 -26.19 6.60 -2.79
C ASP A 42 -25.43 7.84 -2.28
N GLN A 43 -24.24 7.66 -1.69
CA GLN A 43 -23.33 8.74 -1.32
C GLN A 43 -22.04 8.67 -2.12
N SER A 44 -21.68 9.78 -2.76
CA SER A 44 -20.40 9.92 -3.45
C SER A 44 -19.34 10.43 -2.48
N ILE A 45 -18.23 9.73 -2.39
CA ILE A 45 -17.10 10.03 -1.51
C ILE A 45 -15.89 10.28 -2.39
N THR A 46 -15.24 11.43 -2.22
CA THR A 46 -13.94 11.73 -2.83
C THR A 46 -12.83 11.51 -1.80
N ILE A 47 -11.76 10.84 -2.20
CA ILE A 47 -10.58 10.55 -1.41
C ILE A 47 -9.38 11.18 -2.11
N ASP A 48 -8.78 12.18 -1.47
CA ASP A 48 -7.47 12.74 -1.84
C ASP A 48 -6.36 11.95 -1.12
N GLN A 49 -5.45 11.36 -1.90
CA GLN A 49 -4.31 10.59 -1.40
C GLN A 49 -3.01 11.23 -1.86
N ASP A 50 -2.22 11.71 -0.89
CA ASP A 50 -0.85 12.17 -1.12
C ASP A 50 0.14 11.10 -0.61
N THR A 51 0.98 10.59 -1.51
CA THR A 51 1.98 9.57 -1.21
C THR A 51 3.37 10.09 -1.55
N HIS A 52 4.29 9.96 -0.59
CA HIS A 52 5.70 10.25 -0.80
C HIS A 52 6.54 9.00 -0.49
N MET A 53 7.34 8.58 -1.46
CA MET A 53 8.19 7.39 -1.39
C MET A 53 9.64 7.77 -1.57
N THR A 54 10.50 7.23 -0.71
CA THR A 54 11.96 7.32 -0.84
C THR A 54 12.51 5.90 -0.90
N LEU A 55 13.38 5.63 -1.88
CA LEU A 55 14.01 4.34 -2.07
C LEU A 55 15.52 4.49 -1.88
N SER A 56 16.08 3.62 -1.05
CA SER A 56 17.50 3.64 -0.65
C SER A 56 18.05 2.24 -0.45
N GLU A 57 19.35 2.13 -0.20
CA GLU A 57 20.03 0.88 0.17
C GLU A 57 19.87 -0.25 -0.87
N PHE A 58 19.96 0.13 -2.16
CA PHE A 58 19.79 -0.78 -3.28
C PHE A 58 20.82 -1.91 -3.26
N ASN A 59 20.35 -3.14 -3.01
CA ASN A 59 21.17 -4.34 -2.88
C ASN A 59 22.13 -4.31 -1.66
N GLU A 60 21.88 -3.46 -0.67
CA GLU A 60 22.70 -3.35 0.54
C GLU A 60 22.08 -4.07 1.75
N ILE A 61 20.78 -4.38 1.68
CA ILE A 61 20.05 -5.03 2.77
C ILE A 61 20.16 -6.55 2.65
N ASP A 62 20.67 -7.18 3.70
CA ASP A 62 20.71 -8.64 3.84
C ASP A 62 19.29 -9.23 3.91
N PRO A 63 19.11 -10.52 3.57
CA PRO A 63 17.83 -11.19 3.72
C PRO A 63 17.24 -11.02 5.12
N ILE A 64 15.98 -10.59 5.20
CA ILE A 64 15.27 -10.53 6.47
C ILE A 64 14.93 -11.96 6.89
N GLU A 65 15.69 -12.50 7.84
CA GLU A 65 15.41 -13.80 8.43
C GLU A 65 14.37 -13.67 9.55
N ILE A 66 13.33 -14.51 9.49
CA ILE A 66 12.35 -14.58 10.58
C ILE A 66 13.02 -15.24 11.79
N PRO A 67 13.07 -14.59 12.96
CA PRO A 67 13.63 -15.20 14.15
C PRO A 67 12.89 -16.50 14.48
N GLN A 68 13.63 -17.57 14.78
CA GLN A 68 13.04 -18.89 15.05
C GLN A 68 12.00 -18.86 16.19
N GLU A 69 12.22 -18.02 17.21
CA GLU A 69 11.26 -17.82 18.30
C GLU A 69 9.89 -17.36 17.79
N VAL A 70 9.83 -16.54 16.74
CA VAL A 70 8.56 -16.06 16.17
C VAL A 70 7.85 -17.19 15.43
N LEU A 71 8.60 -18.04 14.71
CA LEU A 71 8.04 -19.21 14.03
C LEU A 71 7.49 -20.24 15.02
N ASP A 72 8.23 -20.49 16.09
CA ASP A 72 7.88 -21.49 17.11
C ASP A 72 6.67 -21.07 17.95
N ASN A 73 6.48 -19.76 18.13
CA ASN A 73 5.36 -19.20 18.90
C ASN A 73 4.23 -18.64 18.01
N ALA A 74 4.31 -18.80 16.69
CA ALA A 74 3.26 -18.34 15.79
C ALA A 74 1.96 -19.09 16.09
N THR A 75 0.89 -18.36 16.37
CA THR A 75 -0.45 -18.91 16.53
C THR A 75 -1.22 -18.75 15.23
N GLU A 76 -1.95 -19.79 14.83
CA GLU A 76 -2.87 -19.73 13.70
C GLU A 76 -3.97 -18.70 14.03
N MET A 77 -4.04 -17.63 13.24
CA MET A 77 -5.11 -16.65 13.34
C MET A 77 -6.28 -17.11 12.48
N SER A 78 -7.49 -17.07 13.05
CA SER A 78 -8.70 -17.32 12.27
C SER A 78 -8.95 -16.18 11.27
N GLU A 79 -9.65 -16.49 10.18
CA GLU A 79 -10.09 -15.46 9.20
C GLU A 79 -10.94 -14.36 9.88
N ASP A 80 -11.71 -14.71 10.91
CA ASP A 80 -12.52 -13.77 11.69
C ASP A 80 -11.67 -12.77 12.50
N GLU A 81 -10.52 -13.21 13.04
CA GLU A 81 -9.58 -12.35 13.74
C GLU A 81 -8.81 -11.43 12.79
N LEU A 82 -8.48 -11.90 11.57
CA LEU A 82 -7.82 -11.11 10.54
C LEU A 82 -8.69 -9.98 9.98
N MET A 83 -10.01 -10.16 10.00
CA MET A 83 -10.99 -9.18 9.50
C MET A 83 -11.45 -8.19 10.58
N GLY A 84 -10.77 -8.15 11.74
CA GLY A 84 -11.01 -7.14 12.77
C GLY A 84 -12.14 -7.46 13.75
N GLY A 85 -12.42 -8.75 13.99
CA GLY A 85 -13.09 -9.22 15.22
C GLY A 85 -14.36 -8.47 15.63
N GLY A 86 -15.21 -8.11 14.67
CA GLY A 86 -16.40 -7.32 14.92
C GLY A 86 -17.53 -7.68 13.97
N PHE A 87 -18.16 -8.84 14.19
CA PHE A 87 -19.60 -9.08 14.38
C PHE A 87 -19.84 -10.54 14.76
#